data_AF-A0A1F8S3T5-F1
#
_entry.id   AF-A0A1F8S3T5-F1
#
_cell.length_a   1.000
_cell.length_b   1.000
_cell.length_c   1.000
_cell.angle_alpha   90.00
_cell.angle_beta   90.00
_cell.angle_gamma   90.00
#
_symmetry.space_group_name_H-M   'P 1'
#
loop_
_entity.id
_entity.type
_entity.pdbx_description
1 polymer ?
#
loop_
_entity_poly.entity_id
_entity_poly.type
_entity_poly.pdbx_seq_one_letter_code
_entity_poly.pdbx_strand_id
1 'polypeptide(L)'
;MKAIALAAALTLAAACIAPVEVKVGDWTASCLGVSRSDCTGIAALFINNLAWSGASVLRDSGGRVSIAPRPDCPAVPPDDDGSVCWQASAVVPTGRVCMVVARRADAGSFGFGQVGGDDMTGRMGPPPEWPPCR
;
A
#
# COMPACT_ATOMS: atom_id res chain seq x y z
N MET A 1 15.09 53.21 26.65
CA MET A 1 14.70 52.54 25.39
C MET A 1 15.15 51.09 25.49
N LYS A 2 14.26 50.13 25.71
CA LYS A 2 14.57 48.69 25.76
C LYS A 2 13.74 47.99 24.70
N ALA A 3 14.40 47.51 23.65
CA ALA A 3 13.78 46.65 22.65
C ALA A 3 13.68 45.24 23.23
N ILE A 4 12.46 44.71 23.31
CA ILE A 4 12.19 43.31 23.68
C ILE A 4 12.16 42.53 22.37
N ALA A 5 13.18 41.71 22.15
CA ALA A 5 13.22 40.77 21.04
C ALA A 5 12.30 39.58 21.37
N LEU A 6 11.18 39.45 20.66
CA LEU A 6 10.35 38.24 20.69
C LEU A 6 11.00 37.18 19.79
N ALA A 7 11.63 36.19 20.42
CA ALA A 7 12.04 34.97 19.75
C ALA A 7 10.80 34.10 19.48
N ALA A 8 10.36 34.04 18.22
CA ALA A 8 9.34 33.11 17.77
C ALA A 8 9.93 31.70 17.71
N ALA A 9 9.66 30.89 18.74
CA ALA A 9 9.98 29.48 18.73
C ALA A 9 8.99 28.76 17.79
N LEU A 10 9.41 28.46 16.55
CA LEU A 10 8.72 27.48 15.71
C LEU A 10 8.95 26.08 16.30
N THR A 11 8.01 25.60 17.10
CA THR A 11 7.90 24.18 17.42
C THR A 11 7.41 23.43 16.19
N LEU A 12 8.33 22.77 15.46
CA LEU A 12 7.96 21.73 14.49
C LEU A 12 7.36 20.56 15.27
N ALA A 13 6.03 20.52 15.34
CA ALA A 13 5.33 19.31 15.73
C ALA A 13 5.53 18.28 14.61
N ALA A 14 6.43 17.32 14.83
CA ALA A 14 6.46 16.10 14.03
C ALA A 14 5.12 15.40 14.26
N ALA A 15 4.17 15.59 13.33
CA ALA A 15 2.92 14.87 13.34
C ALA A 15 3.24 13.39 13.16
N CYS A 16 3.24 12.62 14.25
CA CYS A 16 3.25 11.17 14.18
C CYS A 16 1.97 10.76 13.46
N ILE A 17 2.06 10.48 12.15
CA ILE A 17 0.94 9.98 11.37
C ILE A 17 0.66 8.57 11.89
N ALA A 18 -0.36 8.46 12.76
CA ALA A 18 -0.80 7.16 13.26
C ALA A 18 -1.32 6.33 12.08
N PRO A 19 -1.02 5.02 12.02
CA PRO A 19 -1.55 4.16 10.99
C PRO A 19 -3.09 4.07 11.11
N VAL A 20 -3.76 4.05 9.96
CA VAL A 20 -5.20 3.78 9.86
C VAL A 20 -5.39 2.28 9.76
N GLU A 21 -6.32 1.72 10.53
CA GLU A 21 -6.71 0.31 10.39
C GLU A 21 -8.06 0.17 9.69
N VAL A 22 -8.11 -0.77 8.74
CA VAL A 22 -9.34 -1.20 8.05
C VAL A 22 -9.44 -2.72 8.05
N LYS A 23 -10.67 -3.23 8.11
CA LYS A 23 -10.97 -4.65 8.06
C LYS A 23 -11.58 -5.00 6.69
N VAL A 24 -11.07 -6.03 6.04
CA VAL A 24 -11.54 -6.54 4.73
C VAL A 24 -11.73 -8.05 4.85
N GLY A 25 -12.96 -8.48 5.12
CA GLY A 25 -13.23 -9.87 5.50
C GLY A 25 -12.48 -10.25 6.77
N ASP A 26 -11.69 -11.32 6.70
CA ASP A 26 -10.85 -11.80 7.82
C ASP A 26 -9.49 -11.11 7.91
N TRP A 27 -9.20 -10.19 6.99
CA TRP A 27 -7.95 -9.45 6.96
C TRP A 27 -8.05 -8.12 7.69
N THR A 28 -6.94 -7.71 8.31
CA THR A 28 -6.74 -6.38 8.89
C THR A 28 -5.59 -5.70 8.17
N ALA A 29 -5.86 -4.55 7.56
CA ALA A 29 -4.84 -3.74 6.90
C ALA A 29 -4.47 -2.52 7.75
N SER A 30 -3.16 -2.31 7.95
CA SER A 30 -2.58 -1.17 8.64
C SER A 30 -1.91 -0.24 7.64
N CYS A 31 -2.35 1.02 7.62
CA CYS A 31 -2.09 1.97 6.54
C CYS A 31 -1.41 3.23 7.07
N LEU A 32 -0.13 3.41 6.76
CA LEU A 32 0.64 4.58 7.18
C LEU A 32 0.61 5.66 6.10
N GLY A 33 0.07 6.84 6.39
CA GLY A 33 0.04 7.94 5.41
C GLY A 33 -0.86 7.69 4.20
N VAL A 34 -1.88 6.83 4.36
CA VAL A 34 -2.87 6.49 3.32
C VAL A 34 -4.27 6.79 3.85
N SER A 35 -5.13 7.37 3.02
CA SER A 35 -6.52 7.65 3.42
C SER A 35 -7.27 6.35 3.72
N ARG A 36 -8.30 6.40 4.60
CA ARG A 36 -9.11 5.21 4.93
C ARG A 36 -9.77 4.58 3.69
N SER A 37 -10.21 5.41 2.74
CA SER A 37 -10.84 4.93 1.50
C SER A 37 -9.84 4.16 0.63
N ASP A 38 -8.65 4.74 0.44
CA ASP A 38 -7.62 4.12 -0.40
C ASP A 38 -7.06 2.87 0.25
N CYS A 39 -6.84 2.93 1.56
CA CYS A 39 -6.45 1.79 2.37
C CYS A 39 -7.39 0.60 2.16
N THR A 40 -8.70 0.83 2.18
CA THR A 40 -9.71 -0.22 1.91
C THR A 40 -9.59 -0.78 0.49
N GLY A 41 -9.50 0.09 -0.52
CA GLY A 41 -9.41 -0.32 -1.93
C GLY A 41 -8.14 -1.10 -2.26
N ILE A 42 -6.99 -0.61 -1.78
CA ILE A 42 -5.68 -1.26 -1.94
C ILE A 42 -5.67 -2.62 -1.24
N ALA A 43 -6.19 -2.70 0.00
CA ALA A 43 -6.28 -3.95 0.73
C ALA A 43 -7.17 -4.98 0.01
N ALA A 44 -8.34 -4.55 -0.48
CA ALA A 44 -9.24 -5.42 -1.23
C ALA A 44 -8.60 -5.95 -2.51
N LEU A 45 -7.88 -5.10 -3.25
CA LEU A 45 -7.14 -5.52 -4.44
C LEU A 45 -6.06 -6.55 -4.08
N PHE A 46 -5.28 -6.31 -3.02
CA PHE A 46 -4.24 -7.23 -2.56
C PHE A 46 -4.80 -8.60 -2.24
N ILE A 47 -5.83 -8.64 -1.41
CA ILE A 47 -6.46 -9.89 -0.97
C ILE A 47 -7.04 -10.65 -2.17
N ASN A 48 -7.70 -9.93 -3.09
CA ASN A 48 -8.24 -10.53 -4.31
C ASN A 48 -7.14 -11.10 -5.22
N ASN A 49 -5.98 -10.44 -5.28
CA ASN A 49 -4.83 -10.90 -6.07
C ASN A 49 -4.22 -12.20 -5.54
N LEU A 50 -4.38 -12.50 -4.24
CA LEU A 50 -3.90 -13.75 -3.64
C LEU A 50 -4.67 -15.01 -4.09
N ALA A 51 -5.64 -14.92 -5.01
CA ALA A 51 -6.53 -15.98 -5.52
C ALA A 51 -6.26 -17.44 -5.08
N TRP A 52 -5.09 -18.02 -5.37
CA TRP A 52 -4.74 -19.41 -5.03
C TRP A 52 -3.94 -19.59 -3.74
N SER A 53 -3.28 -18.55 -3.27
CA SER A 53 -2.46 -18.51 -2.05
C SER A 53 -3.15 -17.81 -0.86
N GLY A 54 -4.35 -17.26 -1.07
CA GLY A 54 -5.04 -16.42 -0.09
C GLY A 54 -5.21 -17.08 1.26
N ALA A 55 -5.60 -18.36 1.30
CA ALA A 55 -5.76 -19.09 2.56
C ALA A 55 -4.44 -19.34 3.31
N SER A 56 -3.36 -19.68 2.59
CA SER A 56 -2.05 -19.89 3.22
C SER A 56 -1.46 -18.57 3.70
N VAL A 57 -1.52 -17.52 2.88
CA VAL A 57 -1.03 -16.19 3.27
C VAL A 57 -1.86 -15.63 4.43
N LEU A 58 -3.19 -15.79 4.43
CA LEU A 58 -4.06 -15.39 5.54
C LEU A 58 -3.60 -16.06 6.84
N ARG A 59 -3.45 -17.38 6.84
CA ARG A 59 -3.02 -18.14 8.01
C ARG A 59 -1.61 -17.73 8.45
N ASP A 60 -0.67 -17.68 7.52
CA ASP A 60 0.76 -17.56 7.80
C ASP A 60 1.16 -16.12 8.17
N SER A 61 0.39 -15.12 7.73
CA SER A 61 0.55 -13.71 8.14
C SER A 61 -0.30 -13.31 9.35
N GLY A 62 -1.17 -14.21 9.83
CA GLY A 62 -2.18 -13.88 10.85
C GLY A 62 -3.23 -12.88 10.35
N GLY A 63 -3.49 -12.86 9.04
CA GLY A 63 -4.44 -11.98 8.37
C GLY A 63 -4.06 -10.50 8.40
N ARG A 64 -2.75 -10.20 8.36
CA ARG A 64 -2.25 -8.82 8.45
C ARG A 64 -1.66 -8.36 7.13
N VAL A 65 -2.07 -7.15 6.72
CA VAL A 65 -1.52 -6.44 5.57
C VAL A 65 -0.97 -5.10 6.02
N SER A 66 0.25 -4.76 5.61
CA SER A 66 0.82 -3.42 5.79
C SER A 66 0.78 -2.67 4.46
N ILE A 67 0.24 -1.45 4.47
CA ILE A 67 0.15 -0.58 3.30
C ILE A 67 0.85 0.74 3.60
N ALA A 68 1.77 1.14 2.72
CA ALA A 68 2.48 2.41 2.84
C ALA A 68 2.74 3.03 1.45
N PRO A 69 2.88 4.36 1.36
CA PRO A 69 3.34 5.03 0.17
C PRO A 69 4.67 4.46 -0.32
N ARG A 70 4.79 4.30 -1.63
CA ARG A 70 6.00 3.88 -2.31
C ARG A 70 6.44 5.02 -3.24
N PRO A 71 7.71 5.46 -3.16
CA PRO A 71 8.19 6.58 -3.97
C PRO A 71 8.35 6.24 -5.46
N ASP A 72 8.52 4.96 -5.79
CA ASP A 72 8.67 4.47 -7.16
C ASP A 72 7.43 3.69 -7.63
N CYS A 73 7.01 4.00 -8.86
CA CYS A 73 5.90 3.35 -9.57
C CYS A 73 6.45 2.61 -10.81
N PRO A 74 6.71 1.30 -10.71
CA PRO A 74 7.65 0.69 -11.65
C PRO A 74 7.08 0.27 -13.01
N ALA A 75 5.81 -0.09 -13.10
CA ALA A 75 5.18 -0.55 -14.34
C ALA A 75 3.76 -0.02 -14.46
N VAL A 76 3.61 1.30 -14.49
CA VAL A 76 2.32 2.00 -14.57
C VAL A 76 1.77 1.92 -16.00
N PRO A 77 0.64 1.23 -16.24
CA PRO A 77 -0.04 1.27 -17.52
C PRO A 77 -0.46 2.71 -17.89
N PRO A 78 -0.67 3.03 -19.18
CA PRO A 78 -1.08 4.38 -19.61
C PRO A 78 -2.36 4.88 -18.94
N ASP A 79 -3.22 3.97 -18.50
CA ASP A 79 -4.51 4.26 -17.87
C ASP A 79 -4.43 4.38 -16.34
N ASP A 80 -3.25 4.23 -15.74
CA ASP A 80 -3.04 4.32 -14.29
C ASP A 80 -2.28 5.61 -13.92
N ASP A 81 -2.62 6.19 -12.78
CA ASP A 81 -1.98 7.39 -12.22
C ASP A 81 -0.70 7.00 -11.48
N GLY A 82 0.42 7.10 -12.19
CA GLY A 82 1.76 6.84 -11.66
C GLY A 82 2.33 7.93 -10.74
N SER A 83 1.56 8.98 -10.40
CA SER A 83 2.03 10.02 -9.49
C SER A 83 2.10 9.56 -8.04
N VAL A 84 1.29 8.56 -7.66
CA VAL A 84 1.26 7.99 -6.32
C VAL A 84 1.11 6.48 -6.39
N CYS A 85 2.07 5.76 -5.80
CA CYS A 85 1.96 4.33 -5.59
C CYS A 85 1.98 3.96 -4.10
N TRP A 86 1.44 2.79 -3.82
CA TRP A 86 1.47 2.17 -2.51
C TRP A 86 1.98 0.74 -2.61
N GLN A 87 2.68 0.29 -1.57
CA GLN A 87 3.04 -1.11 -1.42
C GLN A 87 2.16 -1.75 -0.36
N ALA A 88 1.37 -2.74 -0.76
CA ALA A 88 0.70 -3.67 0.14
C ALA A 88 1.62 -4.87 0.38
N SER A 89 1.71 -5.34 1.63
CA SER A 89 2.52 -6.52 1.94
C SER A 89 1.99 -7.31 3.12
N ALA A 90 2.20 -8.63 3.08
CA ALA A 90 1.98 -9.56 4.16
C ALA A 90 3.28 -10.34 4.44
N VAL A 91 3.67 -10.47 5.70
CA VAL A 91 4.85 -11.25 6.10
C VAL A 91 4.42 -12.68 6.38
N VAL A 92 5.08 -13.64 5.75
CA VAL A 92 4.89 -15.08 5.92
C VAL A 92 6.24 -15.74 6.25
N PRO A 93 6.31 -16.99 6.73
CA PRO A 93 7.57 -17.63 7.11
C PRO A 93 8.63 -17.70 5.99
N THR A 94 8.19 -17.81 4.74
CA THR A 94 9.08 -17.90 3.57
C THR A 94 9.55 -16.53 3.05
N GLY A 95 9.02 -15.42 3.58
CA GLY A 95 9.39 -14.08 3.14
C GLY A 95 8.22 -13.10 3.20
N ARG A 96 8.29 -12.08 2.35
CA ARG A 96 7.23 -11.07 2.21
C ARG A 96 6.50 -11.32 0.91
N VAL A 97 5.17 -11.45 0.98
CA VAL A 97 4.29 -11.36 -0.18
C VAL A 97 3.86 -9.92 -0.33
N CYS A 98 3.83 -9.39 -1.54
CA CYS A 98 3.61 -7.96 -1.72
C CYS A 98 3.07 -7.59 -3.10
N MET A 99 2.53 -6.38 -3.19
CA MET A 99 1.95 -5.83 -4.41
C MET A 99 2.15 -4.32 -4.43
N VAL A 100 2.50 -3.77 -5.59
CA VAL A 100 2.53 -2.31 -5.81
C VAL A 100 1.24 -1.91 -6.51
N VAL A 101 0.60 -0.87 -6.00
CA VAL A 101 -0.70 -0.40 -6.45
C VAL A 101 -0.63 1.07 -6.84
N ALA A 102 -1.24 1.41 -7.97
CA ALA A 102 -1.55 2.77 -8.37
C ALA A 102 -3.07 2.95 -8.47
N ARG A 103 -3.54 4.21 -8.49
CA ARG A 103 -4.93 4.47 -8.89
C ARG A 103 -5.07 4.26 -10.38
N ARG A 104 -6.24 3.81 -10.84
CA ARG A 104 -6.62 3.85 -12.25
C ARG A 104 -7.26 5.21 -12.54
N ALA A 105 -6.91 5.82 -13.66
CA ALA A 105 -7.38 7.14 -14.06
C ALA A 105 -8.90 7.16 -14.35
N ASP A 106 -9.50 6.01 -14.64
CA ASP A 106 -10.87 5.87 -15.15
C ASP A 106 -11.88 5.21 -14.17
N ALA A 107 -11.43 4.56 -13.09
CA ALA A 107 -12.27 3.61 -12.33
C ALA A 107 -12.87 4.15 -11.00
N GLY A 108 -12.93 5.46 -10.80
CA GLY A 108 -13.57 6.07 -9.62
C GLY A 108 -12.93 5.66 -8.27
N SER A 109 -13.70 5.70 -7.17
CA SER A 109 -13.19 5.50 -5.79
C SER A 109 -12.63 4.10 -5.48
N PHE A 110 -12.85 3.12 -6.38
CA PHE A 110 -12.35 1.75 -6.26
C PHE A 110 -11.39 1.38 -7.40
N GLY A 111 -10.99 2.37 -8.20
CA GLY A 111 -10.06 2.20 -9.30
C GLY A 111 -8.63 2.05 -8.83
N PHE A 112 -8.23 0.83 -8.49
CA PHE A 112 -6.84 0.50 -8.19
C PHE A 112 -6.34 -0.58 -9.15
N GLY A 113 -5.10 -0.42 -9.62
CA GLY A 113 -4.42 -1.35 -10.50
C GLY A 113 -3.12 -1.83 -9.87
N GLN A 114 -2.77 -3.11 -10.10
CA GLN A 114 -1.45 -3.61 -9.74
C GLN A 114 -0.44 -3.13 -10.79
N VAL A 115 0.63 -2.49 -10.33
CA VAL A 115 1.71 -1.92 -11.16
C VAL A 115 3.10 -2.48 -10.79
N GLY A 116 3.14 -3.58 -10.02
CA GLY A 116 4.36 -4.25 -9.58
C GLY A 116 4.14 -5.24 -8.43
N GLY A 117 5.22 -5.86 -7.97
CA GLY A 117 5.21 -6.85 -6.88
C GLY A 117 4.93 -8.28 -7.35
N ASP A 118 4.49 -9.13 -6.43
CA ASP A 118 4.20 -10.53 -6.71
C ASP A 118 2.87 -10.65 -7.47
N ASP A 119 2.84 -11.46 -8.52
CA ASP A 119 1.58 -11.92 -9.12
C ASP A 119 1.26 -13.29 -8.54
N MET A 120 0.25 -13.32 -7.66
CA MET A 120 -0.22 -14.53 -6.99
C MET A 120 -1.58 -14.99 -7.52
N THR A 121 -2.03 -14.45 -8.66
CA THR A 121 -3.34 -14.74 -9.27
C THR A 121 -3.41 -16.12 -9.94
N GLY A 122 -2.31 -16.88 -9.91
CA GLY A 122 -2.19 -18.15 -10.64
C GLY A 122 -1.94 -17.96 -12.15
N ARG A 123 -1.80 -16.71 -12.61
CA ARG A 123 -1.19 -16.40 -13.89
C ARG A 123 0.31 -16.69 -13.80
N MET A 124 0.91 -17.04 -14.93
CA MET A 124 2.27 -17.57 -15.05
C MET A 124 3.32 -16.50 -14.65
N GLY A 125 3.52 -16.32 -13.33
CA GLY A 125 4.47 -15.38 -12.73
C GLY A 125 4.11 -13.90 -12.94
N PRO A 126 4.71 -12.99 -12.15
CA PRO A 126 4.68 -11.57 -12.49
C PRO A 126 5.33 -11.40 -13.87
N PRO A 127 4.90 -10.42 -14.69
CA PRO A 127 5.62 -10.06 -15.91
C PRO A 127 7.12 -9.93 -15.61
N PRO A 128 8.01 -10.44 -16.47
CA PRO A 128 9.45 -10.56 -16.20
C PRO A 128 10.19 -9.23 -15.91
N GLU A 129 9.49 -8.10 -15.96
CA GLU A 129 10.01 -6.75 -15.75
C GLU A 129 9.49 -6.08 -14.47
N TRP A 130 8.62 -6.74 -13.68
CA TRP A 130 8.10 -6.14 -12.46
C TRP A 130 9.17 -6.17 -11.36
N PRO A 131 9.64 -5.01 -10.88
CA PRO A 131 10.66 -5.00 -9.85
C PRO A 131 10.08 -5.51 -8.54
N PRO A 132 10.92 -6.20 -7.75
CA PRO A 132 10.51 -6.77 -6.49
C PRO A 132 10.07 -5.66 -5.53
N CYS A 133 9.31 -6.06 -4.53
CA CYS A 133 9.04 -5.18 -3.41
C CYS A 133 10.32 -4.87 -2.65
N ARG A 134 10.39 -3.63 -2.15
CA ARG A 134 11.53 -3.11 -1.40
C ARG A 134 11.11 -2.83 0.04
#